data_AF-A0A2P2JDB3-F1
#
_entry.id   AF-A0A2P2JDB3-F1
#
_cell.length_a   1.000
_cell.length_b   1.000
_cell.length_c   1.000
_cell.angle_alpha   90.00
_cell.angle_beta   90.00
_cell.angle_gamma   90.00
#
_symmetry.space_group_name_H-M   'P 1'
#
loop_
_entity.id
_entity.type
_entity.pdbx_description
1 polymer ?
#
loop_
_entity_poly.entity_id
_entity_poly.type
_entity_poly.pdbx_seq_one_letter_code
_entity_poly.pdbx_strand_id
1 'polypeptide(L)'
;MESSSLSLKLPTLFSNIKGNWRRSKKYQPHLLQVSAFSYQKFIDFALSETQSRTVLTPSPLQEKYGSMTAMDGRTELQMLSFEAPKIKLLRSLLIKSEGMQVLDFAVFARPEFDVPIFCANFFTTTSINIIVLDLNPLHNVIDQRDYKEKYYQNLLPLGLKYAKLFPWGGKLTSESLKFFSPIVIWTKFTSSQGKQDNLYSAFKEYYKVWLQLIDQVVEEKDASQMMCSREAQHKYLMWRAEKVVC
;
A
#
# COMPACT_ATOMS: atom_id res chain seq x y z
N MET A 1 62.46 39.75 12.83
CA MET A 1 61.12 40.37 12.74
C MET A 1 60.27 39.66 13.79
N GLU A 2 60.38 40.05 15.06
CA GLU A 2 59.60 41.14 15.68
C GLU A 2 58.10 40.96 15.41
N SER A 3 57.18 41.01 16.36
CA SER A 3 57.22 41.36 17.77
C SER A 3 55.89 40.88 18.39
N SER A 4 55.95 40.57 19.67
CA SER A 4 54.82 40.50 20.62
C SER A 4 53.69 41.50 20.36
N SER A 5 52.45 41.09 20.55
CA SER A 5 51.38 42.03 20.92
C SER A 5 50.65 41.59 22.18
N LEU A 6 50.63 42.54 23.12
CA LEU A 6 50.08 42.48 24.46
C LEU A 6 48.55 42.47 24.43
N SER A 7 47.94 41.58 25.22
CA SER A 7 46.54 41.68 25.61
C SER A 7 46.39 42.68 26.76
N LEU A 8 45.79 43.84 26.50
CA LEU A 8 45.36 44.80 27.52
C LEU A 8 43.84 44.67 27.73
N LYS A 9 43.43 44.60 29.00
CA LYS A 9 42.03 44.48 29.44
C LYS A 9 41.36 45.85 29.61
N LEU A 10 40.08 45.89 29.16
CA LEU A 10 38.90 46.65 29.63
C LEU A 10 38.91 48.21 29.52
N PRO A 11 37.74 48.90 29.44
CA PRO A 11 36.46 48.56 30.08
C PRO A 11 35.16 48.74 29.26
N THR A 12 34.11 48.17 29.84
CA THR A 12 32.67 48.34 29.59
C THR A 12 32.23 49.79 29.47
N LEU A 13 31.44 50.08 28.43
CA LEU A 13 30.55 51.25 28.39
C LEU A 13 29.17 50.80 27.88
N PHE A 14 28.20 50.86 28.79
CA PHE A 14 26.79 50.79 28.50
C PHE A 14 26.40 51.97 27.60
N SER A 15 25.71 51.70 26.50
CA SER A 15 24.76 52.67 25.94
C SER A 15 23.56 51.97 25.31
N ASN A 16 22.40 52.31 25.87
CA ASN A 16 21.08 51.89 25.44
C ASN A 16 20.78 52.41 24.03
N ILE A 17 20.46 51.51 23.10
CA ILE A 17 19.74 51.87 21.87
C ILE A 17 18.50 50.99 21.77
N LYS A 18 17.36 51.62 22.10
CA LYS A 18 16.02 51.09 21.87
C LYS A 18 15.76 51.05 20.36
N GLY A 19 16.01 49.91 19.73
CA GLY A 19 15.56 49.63 18.36
C GLY A 19 14.15 49.05 18.37
N ASN A 20 13.18 49.81 17.89
CA ASN A 20 11.81 49.35 17.64
C ASN A 20 11.78 48.35 16.49
N TRP A 21 11.86 47.05 16.80
CA TRP A 21 11.64 45.99 15.82
C TRP A 21 10.14 45.77 15.63
N ARG A 22 9.58 46.42 14.60
CA ARG A 22 8.26 46.06 14.04
C ARG A 22 8.32 44.60 13.59
N ARG A 23 7.65 43.70 14.31
CA ARG A 23 7.43 42.30 13.92
C ARG A 23 6.65 42.29 12.60
N SER A 24 7.35 42.09 11.49
CA SER A 24 6.75 41.67 10.24
C SER A 24 6.11 40.29 10.48
N LYS A 25 4.77 40.23 10.43
CA LYS A 25 4.03 38.97 10.36
C LYS A 25 4.41 38.30 9.03
N LYS A 26 5.43 37.45 9.07
CA LYS A 26 5.70 36.51 7.97
C LYS A 26 4.45 35.64 7.82
N TYR A 27 3.79 35.78 6.67
CA TYR A 27 2.84 34.79 6.17
C TYR A 27 3.56 33.45 6.13
N GLN A 28 3.25 32.55 7.07
CA GLN A 28 3.55 31.14 6.93
C GLN A 28 2.54 30.59 5.93
N PRO A 29 2.98 30.02 4.78
CA PRO A 29 2.10 29.18 4.01
C PRO A 29 1.68 28.03 4.94
N HIS A 30 0.38 27.81 5.11
CA HIS A 30 -0.11 26.58 5.71
C HIS A 30 0.41 25.41 4.86
N LEU A 31 1.50 24.80 5.30
CA LEU A 31 1.93 23.49 4.83
C LEU A 31 0.80 22.54 5.19
N LEU A 32 0.01 22.18 4.18
CA LEU A 32 -0.97 21.11 4.26
C LEU A 32 -0.20 19.81 4.50
N GLN A 33 0.05 19.53 5.77
CA GLN A 33 0.61 18.28 6.23
C GLN A 33 -0.28 17.15 5.69
N VAL A 34 0.31 16.16 5.00
CA VAL A 34 -0.39 14.91 4.73
C VAL A 34 -0.97 14.44 6.06
N SER A 35 -2.29 14.29 6.09
CA SER A 35 -3.11 13.94 7.25
C SER A 35 -2.42 12.96 8.20
N ALA A 36 -2.75 12.98 9.50
CA ALA A 36 -2.30 12.05 10.55
C ALA A 36 -2.53 10.53 10.26
N PHE A 37 -3.03 10.20 9.07
CA PHE A 37 -3.21 8.88 8.52
C PHE A 37 -1.89 8.29 7.99
N SER A 38 -1.63 7.04 8.32
CA SER A 38 -0.46 6.29 7.87
C SER A 38 -0.89 4.94 7.30
N TYR A 39 -0.36 4.55 6.14
CA TYR A 39 -0.60 3.21 5.59
C TYR A 39 0.09 2.09 6.40
N GLN A 40 1.02 2.42 7.31
CA GLN A 40 1.64 1.44 8.20
C GLN A 40 0.59 0.63 8.98
N LYS A 41 -0.48 1.27 9.46
CA LYS A 41 -1.55 0.58 10.22
C LYS A 41 -2.30 -0.49 9.41
N PHE A 42 -2.24 -0.44 8.07
CA PHE A 42 -2.82 -1.44 7.18
C PHE A 42 -1.91 -2.67 7.13
N ILE A 43 -0.61 -2.43 6.99
CA ILE A 43 0.43 -3.47 7.03
C ILE A 43 0.41 -4.17 8.38
N ASP A 44 0.45 -3.42 9.48
CA ASP A 44 0.46 -3.98 10.85
C ASP A 44 -0.76 -4.87 11.10
N PHE A 45 -1.95 -4.41 10.69
CA PHE A 45 -3.18 -5.20 10.78
C PHE A 45 -3.07 -6.49 9.96
N ALA A 46 -2.62 -6.40 8.71
CA ALA A 46 -2.54 -7.56 7.82
C ALA A 46 -1.53 -8.60 8.35
N LEU A 47 -0.38 -8.16 8.83
CA LEU A 47 0.62 -9.04 9.43
C LEU A 47 0.08 -9.69 10.71
N SER A 48 -0.52 -8.92 11.61
CA SER A 48 -1.10 -9.44 12.86
C SER A 48 -2.21 -10.47 12.61
N GLU A 49 -3.15 -10.18 11.71
CA GLU A 49 -4.23 -11.12 11.37
C GLU A 49 -3.68 -12.39 10.70
N THR A 50 -2.64 -12.28 9.87
CA THR A 50 -2.00 -13.45 9.25
C THR A 50 -1.26 -14.30 10.28
N GLN A 51 -0.49 -13.67 11.17
CA GLN A 51 0.25 -14.34 12.23
C GLN A 51 -0.66 -15.07 13.22
N SER A 52 -1.90 -14.60 13.40
CA SER A 52 -2.89 -15.30 14.22
C SER A 52 -3.36 -16.64 13.63
N ARG A 53 -3.13 -16.87 12.32
CA ARG A 53 -3.60 -18.05 11.58
C ARG A 53 -2.48 -18.97 11.12
N THR A 54 -1.30 -18.40 10.83
CA THR A 54 -0.15 -19.15 10.34
C THR A 54 1.16 -18.49 10.78
N VAL A 55 2.24 -19.25 10.80
CA VAL A 55 3.59 -18.73 11.00
C VAL A 55 4.05 -18.02 9.72
N LEU A 56 4.44 -16.75 9.85
CA LEU A 56 5.13 -16.00 8.80
C LEU A 56 6.64 -16.14 8.98
N THR A 57 7.34 -16.50 7.91
CA THR A 57 8.80 -16.52 7.86
C THR A 57 9.29 -15.43 6.91
N PRO A 58 10.34 -14.64 7.24
CA PRO A 58 10.91 -13.68 6.30
C PRO A 58 11.29 -14.36 4.98
N SER A 59 10.91 -13.76 3.85
CA SER A 59 11.33 -14.23 2.53
C SER A 59 12.81 -13.86 2.29
N PRO A 60 13.56 -14.59 1.44
CA PRO A 60 14.91 -14.18 1.04
C PRO A 60 14.98 -12.76 0.44
N LEU A 61 13.86 -12.24 -0.06
CA LEU A 61 13.74 -10.85 -0.54
C LEU A 61 13.91 -9.81 0.59
N GLN A 62 13.64 -10.16 1.83
CA GLN A 62 13.67 -9.23 2.96
C GLN A 62 15.08 -8.68 3.20
N GLU A 63 16.09 -9.53 3.08
CA GLU A 63 17.50 -9.15 3.26
C GLU A 63 17.96 -8.21 2.14
N LYS A 64 17.46 -8.41 0.93
CA LYS A 64 17.88 -7.66 -0.26
C LYS A 64 17.16 -6.31 -0.39
N TYR A 65 15.92 -6.22 0.06
CA TYR A 65 15.04 -5.10 -0.25
C TYR A 65 14.45 -4.39 0.98
N GLY A 66 14.87 -4.68 2.21
CA GLY A 66 14.17 -4.21 3.43
C GLY A 66 13.88 -2.71 3.55
N SER A 67 14.84 -1.84 3.23
CA SER A 67 14.62 -0.38 3.19
C SER A 67 15.55 0.29 2.19
N MET A 68 15.08 1.36 1.56
CA MET A 68 15.84 2.18 0.61
C MET A 68 15.46 3.65 0.79
N THR A 69 16.44 4.55 0.63
CA THR A 69 16.18 5.98 0.56
C THR A 69 16.30 6.43 -0.90
N ALA A 70 15.37 7.27 -1.36
CA ALA A 70 15.44 7.87 -2.68
C ALA A 70 16.71 8.72 -2.85
N MET A 71 17.12 8.93 -4.11
CA MET A 71 18.37 9.65 -4.42
C MET A 71 18.41 11.08 -3.88
N ASP A 72 17.24 11.70 -3.65
CA ASP A 72 17.14 13.05 -3.10
C ASP A 72 17.21 13.09 -1.56
N GLY A 73 17.30 11.93 -0.91
CA GLY A 73 17.39 11.80 0.55
C GLY A 73 16.11 12.12 1.31
N ARG A 74 14.99 12.42 0.64
CA ARG A 74 13.75 12.92 1.26
C ARG A 74 12.60 11.91 1.30
N THR A 75 12.73 10.81 0.57
CA THR A 75 11.69 9.78 0.48
C THR A 75 12.25 8.45 0.95
N GLU A 76 11.58 7.85 1.92
CA GLU A 76 11.90 6.52 2.44
C GLU A 76 10.95 5.48 1.80
N LEU A 77 11.54 4.37 1.37
CA LEU A 77 10.86 3.20 0.83
C LEU A 77 11.13 2.05 1.80
N GLN A 78 10.08 1.51 2.40
CA GLN A 78 10.15 0.36 3.29
C GLN A 78 9.49 -0.83 2.62
N MET A 79 10.19 -1.96 2.56
CA MET A 79 9.63 -3.19 2.03
C MET A 79 9.67 -4.31 3.05
N LEU A 80 8.55 -5.02 3.13
CA LEU A 80 8.44 -6.24 3.91
C LEU A 80 8.06 -7.39 3.00
N SER A 81 8.61 -8.57 3.24
CA SER A 81 8.35 -9.78 2.46
C SER A 81 8.42 -11.02 3.35
N PHE A 82 7.38 -11.83 3.26
CA PHE A 82 7.20 -13.03 4.06
C PHE A 82 6.64 -14.18 3.22
N GLU A 83 6.83 -15.39 3.73
CA GLU A 83 6.30 -16.64 3.21
C GLU A 83 5.55 -17.37 4.33
N ALA A 84 4.69 -18.32 3.96
CA ALA A 84 3.99 -19.21 4.88
C ALA A 84 3.69 -20.56 4.19
N PRO A 85 3.14 -21.57 4.90
CA PRO A 85 2.78 -22.84 4.30
C PRO A 85 1.89 -22.73 3.04
N LYS A 86 0.82 -21.92 3.07
CA LYS A 86 -0.05 -21.69 1.90
C LYS A 86 0.30 -20.42 1.10
N ILE A 87 1.17 -19.56 1.63
CA ILE A 87 1.50 -18.25 1.06
C ILE A 87 2.88 -18.33 0.41
N LYS A 88 2.93 -18.18 -0.90
CA LYS A 88 4.19 -18.09 -1.65
C LYS A 88 4.91 -16.78 -1.35
N LEU A 89 4.18 -15.66 -1.33
CA LEU A 89 4.74 -14.35 -1.05
C LEU A 89 3.67 -13.39 -0.54
N LEU A 90 3.83 -12.92 0.69
CA LEU A 90 3.19 -11.71 1.20
C LEU A 90 4.22 -10.60 1.12
N ARG A 91 3.91 -9.49 0.44
CA ARG A 91 4.85 -8.36 0.37
C ARG A 91 4.16 -7.01 0.44
N SER A 92 4.84 -6.06 1.06
CA SER A 92 4.45 -4.67 1.10
C SER A 92 5.58 -3.76 0.63
N LEU A 93 5.24 -2.69 -0.09
CA LEU A 93 6.07 -1.52 -0.30
C LEU A 93 5.30 -0.32 0.26
N LEU A 94 5.92 0.37 1.22
CA LEU A 94 5.43 1.62 1.79
C LEU A 94 6.39 2.74 1.39
N ILE A 95 5.87 3.76 0.72
CA ILE A 95 6.62 4.97 0.39
C ILE A 95 6.03 6.13 1.18
N LYS A 96 6.87 6.89 1.87
CA LYS A 96 6.45 8.06 2.63
C LYS A 96 7.32 9.27 2.32
N SER A 97 6.67 10.38 1.99
CA SER A 97 7.29 11.71 1.89
C SER A 97 6.36 12.78 2.52
N GLU A 98 6.77 14.05 2.53
CA GLU A 98 6.00 15.14 3.14
C GLU A 98 4.60 15.34 2.52
N GLY A 99 4.44 15.00 1.24
CA GLY A 99 3.24 15.27 0.45
C GLY A 99 2.53 14.03 -0.10
N MET A 100 3.09 12.84 0.11
CA MET A 100 2.66 11.61 -0.55
C MET A 100 2.84 10.38 0.35
N GLN A 101 1.89 9.46 0.26
CA GLN A 101 2.05 8.09 0.75
C GLN A 101 1.60 7.10 -0.32
N VAL A 102 2.37 6.01 -0.46
CA VAL A 102 2.04 4.90 -1.35
C VAL A 102 2.07 3.60 -0.56
N LEU A 103 1.05 2.77 -0.76
CA LEU A 103 1.02 1.38 -0.32
C LEU A 103 0.85 0.49 -1.54
N ASP A 104 1.80 -0.41 -1.77
CA ASP A 104 1.59 -1.60 -2.58
C ASP A 104 1.67 -2.81 -1.67
N PHE A 105 0.54 -3.48 -1.45
CA PHE A 105 0.45 -4.68 -0.64
C PHE A 105 -0.26 -5.78 -1.42
N ALA A 106 0.31 -6.98 -1.44
CA ALA A 106 -0.31 -8.12 -2.10
C ALA A 106 0.13 -9.43 -1.47
N VAL A 107 -0.72 -10.43 -1.65
CA VAL A 107 -0.47 -11.78 -1.17
C VAL A 107 -0.72 -12.78 -2.30
N PHE A 108 0.31 -13.54 -2.61
CA PHE A 108 0.28 -14.64 -3.57
C PHE A 108 0.26 -15.95 -2.81
N ALA A 109 -0.76 -16.76 -3.04
CA ALA A 109 -0.80 -18.13 -2.56
C ALA A 109 0.21 -18.99 -3.34
N ARG A 110 0.55 -20.17 -2.80
CA ARG A 110 1.28 -21.17 -3.60
C ARG A 110 0.38 -21.73 -4.72
N PRO A 111 0.93 -22.21 -5.84
CA PRO A 111 0.13 -22.68 -6.99
C PRO A 111 -0.83 -23.84 -6.70
N GLU A 112 -0.62 -24.56 -5.61
CA GLU A 112 -1.52 -25.60 -5.09
C GLU A 112 -2.83 -25.03 -4.53
N PHE A 113 -2.91 -23.71 -4.34
CA PHE A 113 -4.07 -23.01 -3.80
C PHE A 113 -4.52 -21.93 -4.78
N ASP A 114 -5.57 -22.23 -5.56
CA ASP A 114 -6.07 -21.38 -6.65
C ASP A 114 -6.84 -20.12 -6.18
N VAL A 115 -6.64 -19.68 -4.95
CA VAL A 115 -7.32 -18.49 -4.40
C VAL A 115 -6.95 -17.22 -5.16
N PRO A 116 -7.84 -16.21 -5.17
CA PRO A 116 -7.53 -14.90 -5.73
C PRO A 116 -6.25 -14.28 -5.13
N ILE A 117 -5.60 -13.38 -5.85
CA ILE A 117 -4.48 -12.58 -5.36
C ILE A 117 -5.05 -11.41 -4.56
N PHE A 118 -4.74 -11.31 -3.27
CA PHE A 118 -5.08 -10.10 -2.53
C PHE A 118 -4.23 -8.94 -3.03
N CYS A 119 -4.84 -7.79 -3.32
CA CYS A 119 -4.14 -6.64 -3.88
C CYS A 119 -4.68 -5.32 -3.31
N ALA A 120 -3.78 -4.51 -2.77
CA ALA A 120 -4.04 -3.15 -2.32
C ALA A 120 -2.96 -2.21 -2.88
N ASN A 121 -3.35 -1.37 -3.81
CA ASN A 121 -2.50 -0.35 -4.44
C ASN A 121 -3.09 1.03 -4.16
N PHE A 122 -2.56 1.71 -3.16
CA PHE A 122 -3.05 2.99 -2.68
C PHE A 122 -2.01 4.07 -2.94
N PHE A 123 -2.45 5.15 -3.58
CA PHE A 123 -1.66 6.34 -3.80
C PHE A 123 -2.41 7.53 -3.21
N THR A 124 -1.77 8.25 -2.31
CA THR A 124 -2.36 9.41 -1.64
C THR A 124 -1.42 10.59 -1.72
N THR A 125 -1.96 11.74 -2.10
CA THR A 125 -1.33 13.05 -1.92
C THR A 125 -2.11 13.87 -0.91
N THR A 126 -1.68 15.12 -0.69
CA THR A 126 -2.43 16.09 0.13
C THR A 126 -3.85 16.34 -0.36
N SER A 127 -4.13 16.18 -1.66
CA SER A 127 -5.43 16.51 -2.26
C SER A 127 -6.22 15.30 -2.74
N ILE A 128 -5.58 14.26 -3.25
CA ILE A 128 -6.25 13.16 -3.95
C ILE A 128 -5.77 11.79 -3.48
N ASN A 129 -6.68 10.83 -3.49
CA ASN A 129 -6.43 9.41 -3.29
C ASN A 129 -6.80 8.68 -4.57
N ILE A 130 -5.94 7.78 -5.02
CA ILE A 130 -6.16 6.86 -6.13
C ILE A 130 -5.96 5.46 -5.57
N ILE A 131 -7.04 4.69 -5.52
CA ILE A 131 -7.12 3.47 -4.73
C ILE A 131 -7.59 2.33 -5.64
N VAL A 132 -6.84 1.24 -5.59
CA VAL A 132 -7.26 -0.08 -6.06
C VAL A 132 -7.19 -1.04 -4.87
N LEU A 133 -8.33 -1.61 -4.47
CA LEU A 133 -8.40 -2.72 -3.51
C LEU A 133 -9.20 -3.86 -4.14
N ASP A 134 -8.62 -5.05 -4.20
CA ASP A 134 -9.28 -6.18 -4.85
C ASP A 134 -8.79 -7.53 -4.31
N LEU A 135 -9.61 -8.55 -4.59
CA LEU A 135 -9.21 -9.95 -4.60
C LEU A 135 -9.09 -10.31 -6.09
N ASN A 136 -7.96 -9.96 -6.72
CA ASN A 136 -7.78 -10.13 -8.16
C ASN A 136 -7.93 -11.61 -8.54
N PRO A 137 -8.80 -11.96 -9.49
CA PRO A 137 -9.01 -13.34 -9.86
C PRO A 137 -7.76 -13.93 -10.51
N LEU A 138 -7.45 -15.18 -10.15
CA LEU A 138 -6.40 -15.92 -10.82
C LEU A 138 -6.81 -16.24 -12.26
N HIS A 139 -8.08 -16.59 -12.46
CA HIS A 139 -8.64 -16.97 -13.74
C HIS A 139 -9.71 -15.98 -14.22
N ASN A 140 -9.77 -15.71 -15.53
CA ASN A 140 -10.68 -14.70 -16.08
C ASN A 140 -12.15 -15.02 -15.74
N VAL A 141 -12.75 -14.22 -14.87
CA VAL A 141 -14.13 -14.37 -14.38
C VAL A 141 -15.20 -14.01 -15.41
N ILE A 142 -14.82 -13.43 -16.56
CA ILE A 142 -15.73 -13.21 -17.68
C ILE A 142 -16.03 -14.53 -18.38
N ASP A 143 -14.99 -15.33 -18.62
CA ASP A 143 -15.09 -16.57 -19.40
C ASP A 143 -15.24 -17.81 -18.49
N GLN A 144 -14.64 -17.79 -17.30
CA GLN A 144 -14.59 -18.91 -16.36
C GLN A 144 -15.61 -18.74 -15.24
N ARG A 145 -16.86 -19.14 -15.54
CA ARG A 145 -18.00 -19.01 -14.60
C ARG A 145 -17.79 -19.78 -13.31
N ASP A 146 -17.24 -20.99 -13.37
CA ASP A 146 -17.03 -21.84 -12.20
C ASP A 146 -16.10 -21.17 -11.17
N TYR A 147 -15.03 -20.53 -11.63
CA TYR A 147 -14.12 -19.77 -10.77
C TYR A 147 -14.81 -18.53 -10.17
N LYS A 148 -15.62 -17.84 -10.98
CA LYS A 148 -16.40 -16.68 -10.53
C LYS A 148 -17.39 -17.07 -9.44
N GLU A 149 -18.11 -18.17 -9.62
CA GLU A 149 -19.08 -18.69 -8.66
C GLU A 149 -18.39 -19.12 -7.36
N LYS A 150 -17.31 -19.91 -7.49
CA LYS A 150 -16.50 -20.39 -6.35
C LYS A 150 -16.04 -19.26 -5.43
N TYR A 151 -15.53 -18.17 -5.99
CA TYR A 151 -14.86 -17.13 -5.20
C TYR A 151 -15.62 -15.83 -4.99
N TYR A 152 -16.55 -15.45 -5.88
CA TYR A 152 -17.10 -14.09 -5.88
C TYR A 152 -18.62 -14.02 -5.70
N GLN A 153 -19.38 -15.08 -5.95
CA GLN A 153 -20.84 -15.04 -5.84
C GLN A 153 -21.30 -14.56 -4.45
N ASN A 154 -20.70 -15.11 -3.40
CA ASN A 154 -21.02 -14.74 -2.01
C ASN A 154 -20.35 -13.43 -1.56
N LEU A 155 -19.45 -12.86 -2.37
CA LEU A 155 -18.75 -11.61 -2.07
C LEU A 155 -19.39 -10.38 -2.73
N LEU A 156 -20.34 -10.56 -3.65
CA LEU A 156 -21.06 -9.44 -4.28
C LEU A 156 -21.65 -8.44 -3.25
N PRO A 157 -22.26 -8.88 -2.12
CA PRO A 157 -22.74 -7.95 -1.11
C PRO A 157 -21.63 -7.09 -0.49
N LEU A 158 -20.41 -7.63 -0.32
CA LEU A 158 -19.25 -6.90 0.17
C LEU A 158 -18.83 -5.81 -0.83
N GLY A 159 -18.72 -6.17 -2.11
CA GLY A 159 -18.44 -5.21 -3.18
C GLY A 159 -19.48 -4.09 -3.24
N LEU A 160 -20.76 -4.43 -3.17
CA LEU A 160 -21.87 -3.46 -3.17
C LEU A 160 -21.86 -2.54 -1.94
N LYS A 161 -21.49 -3.05 -0.76
CA LYS A 161 -21.34 -2.23 0.45
C LYS A 161 -20.36 -1.09 0.23
N TYR A 162 -19.18 -1.37 -0.32
CA TYR A 162 -18.14 -0.36 -0.50
C TYR A 162 -18.29 0.47 -1.78
N ALA A 163 -18.92 -0.06 -2.83
CA ALA A 163 -19.29 0.70 -4.02
C ALA A 163 -20.23 1.88 -3.70
N LYS A 164 -21.06 1.76 -2.65
CA LYS A 164 -21.90 2.86 -2.16
C LYS A 164 -21.11 3.96 -1.44
N LEU A 165 -19.94 3.63 -0.89
CA LEU A 165 -19.11 4.55 -0.11
C LEU A 165 -18.08 5.29 -0.95
N PHE A 166 -17.66 4.72 -2.08
CA PHE A 166 -16.59 5.25 -2.91
C PHE A 166 -17.08 5.56 -4.34
N PRO A 167 -16.77 6.74 -4.89
CA PRO A 167 -17.07 7.02 -6.29
C PRO A 167 -16.21 6.14 -7.20
N TRP A 168 -16.72 5.77 -8.37
CA TRP A 168 -15.94 5.02 -9.35
C TRP A 168 -14.77 5.85 -9.90
N GLY A 169 -13.57 5.28 -9.97
CA GLY A 169 -12.32 5.98 -10.30
C GLY A 169 -12.15 6.39 -11.77
N GLY A 170 -13.13 6.04 -12.64
CA GLY A 170 -13.13 6.33 -14.06
C GLY A 170 -12.92 5.09 -14.93
N LYS A 171 -12.75 5.29 -16.25
CA LYS A 171 -12.66 4.18 -17.22
C LYS A 171 -11.42 3.30 -16.94
N LEU A 172 -11.63 1.99 -16.92
CA LEU A 172 -10.56 0.98 -16.93
C LEU A 172 -10.29 0.52 -18.37
N THR A 173 -9.07 0.11 -18.67
CA THR A 173 -8.76 -0.45 -20.00
C THR A 173 -9.34 -1.86 -20.12
N SER A 174 -9.64 -2.28 -21.35
CA SER A 174 -10.11 -3.65 -21.63
C SER A 174 -9.09 -4.71 -21.19
N GLU A 175 -7.81 -4.36 -21.19
CA GLU A 175 -6.73 -5.21 -20.70
C GLU A 175 -6.78 -5.38 -19.18
N SER A 176 -6.91 -4.29 -18.42
CA SER A 176 -6.98 -4.35 -16.95
C SER A 176 -8.21 -5.10 -16.45
N LEU A 177 -9.34 -5.04 -17.17
CA LEU A 177 -10.57 -5.75 -16.81
C LEU A 177 -10.41 -7.27 -16.72
N LYS A 178 -9.38 -7.85 -17.37
CA LYS A 178 -9.08 -9.29 -17.27
C LYS A 178 -8.56 -9.70 -15.89
N PHE A 179 -8.05 -8.75 -15.11
CA PHE A 179 -7.39 -8.98 -13.83
C PHE A 179 -8.16 -8.40 -12.64
N PHE A 180 -9.31 -7.77 -12.88
CA PHE A 180 -10.16 -7.24 -11.81
C PHE A 180 -11.35 -8.14 -11.54
N SER A 181 -11.68 -8.26 -10.26
CA SER A 181 -12.86 -9.00 -9.82
C SER A 181 -14.14 -8.16 -9.95
N PRO A 182 -15.32 -8.79 -9.83
CA PRO A 182 -16.59 -8.07 -9.74
C PRO A 182 -16.75 -7.21 -8.47
N ILE A 183 -15.86 -7.35 -7.49
CA ILE A 183 -15.89 -6.62 -6.22
C ILE A 183 -14.75 -5.60 -6.09
N VAL A 184 -14.03 -5.31 -7.17
CA VAL A 184 -12.92 -4.34 -7.17
C VAL A 184 -13.38 -2.97 -6.66
N ILE A 185 -12.61 -2.39 -5.75
CA ILE A 185 -12.71 -0.97 -5.40
C ILE A 185 -11.66 -0.22 -6.22
N TRP A 186 -12.09 0.31 -7.36
CA TRP A 186 -11.33 1.30 -8.13
C TRP A 186 -11.95 2.68 -7.90
N THR A 187 -11.24 3.54 -7.16
CA THR A 187 -11.78 4.84 -6.75
C THR A 187 -10.76 5.96 -6.77
N LYS A 188 -11.26 7.18 -7.00
CA LYS A 188 -10.52 8.43 -6.83
C LYS A 188 -11.34 9.38 -5.97
N PHE A 189 -10.77 9.90 -4.88
CA PHE A 189 -11.49 10.80 -3.99
C PHE A 189 -10.56 11.78 -3.27
N THR A 190 -11.12 12.92 -2.84
CA THR A 190 -10.39 13.92 -2.05
C THR A 190 -10.18 13.47 -0.61
N SER A 191 -9.02 13.78 -0.05
CA SER A 191 -8.64 13.35 1.30
C SER A 191 -9.59 13.92 2.36
N SER A 192 -10.21 13.04 3.15
CA SER A 192 -10.97 13.37 4.35
C SER A 192 -10.91 12.22 5.35
N GLN A 193 -11.01 12.52 6.64
CA GLN A 193 -10.91 11.51 7.70
C GLN A 193 -11.92 10.37 7.50
N GLY A 194 -13.19 10.70 7.23
CA GLY A 194 -14.24 9.69 7.01
C GLY A 194 -13.97 8.77 5.80
N LYS A 195 -13.38 9.29 4.71
CA LYS A 195 -13.00 8.45 3.56
C LYS A 195 -11.81 7.54 3.89
N GLN A 196 -10.86 8.03 4.68
CA GLN A 196 -9.72 7.22 5.13
C GLN A 196 -10.14 6.11 6.11
N ASP A 197 -11.12 6.37 6.97
CA ASP A 197 -11.67 5.37 7.89
C ASP A 197 -12.49 4.31 7.14
N ASN A 198 -13.26 4.72 6.13
CA ASN A 198 -13.92 3.80 5.21
C ASN A 198 -12.92 2.93 4.44
N LEU A 199 -11.80 3.51 3.98
CA LEU A 199 -10.76 2.78 3.25
C LEU A 199 -10.09 1.74 4.14
N TYR A 200 -9.77 2.11 5.38
CA TYR A 200 -9.23 1.19 6.35
C TYR A 200 -10.21 0.06 6.67
N SER A 201 -11.50 0.37 6.82
CA SER A 201 -12.53 -0.65 7.05
C SER A 201 -12.66 -1.60 5.85
N ALA A 202 -12.64 -1.07 4.63
CA ALA A 202 -12.65 -1.87 3.40
C ALA A 202 -11.46 -2.81 3.32
N PHE A 203 -10.25 -2.30 3.54
CA PHE A 203 -9.04 -3.12 3.57
C PHE A 203 -9.14 -4.27 4.58
N LYS A 204 -9.57 -3.97 5.81
CA LYS A 204 -9.70 -5.00 6.85
C LYS A 204 -10.69 -6.10 6.47
N GLU A 205 -11.86 -5.73 5.94
CA GLU A 205 -12.88 -6.71 5.55
C GLU A 205 -12.45 -7.53 4.33
N TYR A 206 -11.89 -6.91 3.30
CA TYR A 206 -11.38 -7.62 2.12
C TYR A 206 -10.26 -8.58 2.50
N TYR A 207 -9.34 -8.15 3.37
CA TYR A 207 -8.24 -8.98 3.80
C TYR A 207 -8.70 -10.15 4.67
N LYS A 208 -9.64 -9.92 5.58
CA LYS A 208 -10.26 -10.99 6.38
C LYS A 208 -10.97 -12.02 5.52
N VAL A 209 -11.69 -11.59 4.49
CA VAL A 209 -12.30 -12.49 3.50
C VAL A 209 -11.23 -13.29 2.78
N TRP A 210 -10.16 -12.66 2.31
CA TRP A 210 -9.06 -13.38 1.66
C TRP A 210 -8.42 -14.44 2.57
N LEU A 211 -8.20 -14.11 3.85
CA LEU A 211 -7.71 -15.07 4.85
C LEU A 211 -8.69 -16.25 5.04
N GLN A 212 -10.00 -16.00 5.05
CA GLN A 212 -11.00 -17.08 5.09
C GLN A 212 -10.94 -17.98 3.85
N LEU A 213 -10.76 -17.40 2.66
CA LEU A 213 -10.64 -18.16 1.42
C LEU A 213 -9.41 -19.08 1.43
N ILE A 214 -8.24 -18.57 1.85
CA ILE A 214 -7.02 -19.38 1.90
C ILE A 214 -7.03 -20.43 3.01
N ASP A 215 -7.79 -20.21 4.09
CA ASP A 215 -8.01 -21.23 5.12
C ASP A 215 -8.87 -22.39 4.58
N GLN A 216 -9.94 -22.07 3.85
CA GLN A 216 -10.94 -23.03 3.37
C GLN A 216 -10.56 -23.74 2.06
N VAL A 217 -9.67 -23.15 1.25
CA VAL A 217 -9.26 -23.75 -0.02
C VAL A 217 -8.57 -25.10 0.23
N VAL A 218 -8.99 -26.08 -0.57
CA VAL A 218 -8.40 -27.42 -0.60
C VAL A 218 -7.19 -27.38 -1.52
N GLU A 219 -6.12 -28.04 -1.09
CA GLU A 219 -4.91 -28.21 -1.89
C GLU A 219 -5.22 -28.96 -3.19
N GLU A 220 -4.86 -28.35 -4.32
CA GLU A 220 -4.93 -28.97 -5.63
C GLU A 220 -3.81 -30.01 -5.78
N LYS A 221 -4.18 -31.21 -6.23
CA LYS A 221 -3.26 -32.35 -6.41
C LYS A 221 -3.03 -32.68 -7.88
N ASP A 222 -3.88 -32.17 -8.76
CA ASP A 222 -3.70 -32.32 -10.20
C ASP A 222 -2.60 -31.39 -10.72
N ALA A 223 -1.55 -32.00 -11.27
CA ALA A 223 -0.39 -31.27 -11.76
C ALA A 223 -0.73 -30.27 -12.89
N SER A 224 -1.74 -30.56 -13.72
CA SER A 224 -2.15 -29.67 -14.81
C SER A 224 -2.86 -28.41 -14.27
N GLN A 225 -3.69 -28.56 -13.24
CA GLN A 225 -4.34 -27.43 -12.56
C GLN A 225 -3.34 -26.57 -11.79
N MET A 226 -2.35 -27.19 -11.14
CA MET A 226 -1.25 -26.47 -10.48
C MET A 226 -0.42 -25.67 -11.49
N MET A 227 -0.13 -26.23 -12.67
CA MET A 227 0.55 -25.51 -13.74
C MET A 227 -0.30 -24.34 -14.25
N CYS A 228 -1.60 -24.54 -14.47
CA CYS A 228 -2.52 -23.48 -14.88
C CYS A 228 -2.53 -22.32 -13.86
N SER A 229 -2.60 -22.63 -12.56
CA SER A 229 -2.53 -21.64 -11.47
C SER A 229 -1.21 -20.88 -11.48
N ARG A 230 -0.08 -21.57 -11.67
CA ARG A 230 1.25 -20.95 -11.77
C ARG A 230 1.34 -20.00 -12.97
N GLU A 231 0.88 -20.43 -14.14
CA GLU A 231 0.87 -19.61 -15.35
C GLU A 231 -0.01 -18.38 -15.19
N ALA A 232 -1.17 -18.52 -14.55
CA ALA A 232 -2.07 -17.42 -14.27
C ALA A 232 -1.43 -16.37 -13.35
N GLN A 233 -0.75 -16.80 -12.27
CA GLN A 233 0.04 -15.89 -11.42
C GLN A 233 1.13 -15.18 -12.22
N HIS A 234 1.83 -15.91 -13.09
CA HIS A 234 2.88 -15.32 -13.93
C HIS A 234 2.33 -14.28 -14.90
N LYS A 235 1.22 -14.57 -15.59
CA LYS A 235 0.54 -13.62 -16.49
C LYS A 235 0.13 -12.35 -15.77
N TYR A 236 -0.42 -12.47 -14.55
CA TYR A 236 -0.74 -11.32 -13.70
C TYR A 236 0.51 -10.49 -13.37
N LEU A 237 1.60 -11.14 -12.95
CA LEU A 237 2.85 -10.45 -12.61
C LEU A 237 3.46 -9.73 -13.81
N MET A 238 3.47 -10.36 -15.00
CA MET A 238 3.96 -9.75 -16.23
C MET A 238 3.13 -8.54 -16.64
N TRP A 239 1.80 -8.66 -16.62
CA TRP A 239 0.91 -7.53 -16.89
C TRP A 239 1.16 -6.37 -15.92
N ARG A 240 1.29 -6.64 -14.62
CA ARG A 240 1.60 -5.61 -13.62
C ARG A 240 2.95 -4.94 -13.85
N ALA A 241 3.97 -5.72 -14.17
CA ALA A 241 5.32 -5.21 -14.43
C ALA A 241 5.36 -4.27 -15.65
N GLU A 242 4.55 -4.53 -16.67
CA GLU A 242 4.50 -3.70 -17.88
C GLU A 242 3.59 -2.47 -17.74
N LYS A 243 2.45 -2.61 -17.04
CA LYS A 243 1.34 -1.63 -17.11
C LYS A 243 1.12 -0.85 -15.82
N VAL A 244 1.61 -1.35 -14.69
CA VAL A 244 1.30 -0.84 -13.34
C VAL A 244 2.57 -0.41 -12.61
N VAL A 245 3.65 -0.08 -13.34
CA VAL A 245 4.87 0.47 -12.75
C VAL A 245 4.48 1.69 -11.91
N CYS A 246 4.63 1.54 -10.59
CA CYS A 246 4.53 2.61 -9.62
C CYS A 246 5.86 3.35 -9.58
#